data_AF-A0A950Y5F5-F1
#
_entry.id   AF-A0A950Y5F5-F1
#
_cell.length_a   1.000
_cell.length_b   1.000
_cell.length_c   1.000
_cell.angle_alpha   90.00
_cell.angle_beta   90.00
_cell.angle_gamma   90.00
#
_symmetry.space_group_name_H-M   'P 1'
#
loop_
_entity.id
_entity.type
_entity.pdbx_description
1 polymer ?
#
loop_
_entity_poly.entity_id
_entity_poly.type
_entity_poly.pdbx_seq_one_letter_code
_entity_poly.pdbx_strand_id
1 'polypeptide(L)' 'MTPLQGSWVEPRPTALLVLADGTVIEGFGIGALGEASGEVCFNTAMTG' A
#
# COMPACT_ATOMS: atom_id res chain seq x y z
N MET A 1 -25.52 27.61 13.77
CA MET A 1 -24.07 27.68 13.51
C MET A 1 -23.59 26.26 13.23
N THR A 2 -23.67 25.82 11.96
CA THR A 2 -23.32 24.46 11.54
C THR A 2 -21.80 24.30 11.59
N PRO A 3 -21.23 23.23 12.16
CA PRO A 3 -19.79 23.01 12.08
C PRO A 3 -19.41 22.68 10.64
N LEU A 4 -18.38 23.35 10.12
CA LEU A 4 -17.77 23.01 8.84
C LEU A 4 -17.00 21.69 9.05
N GLN A 5 -17.63 20.57 8.70
CA GLN A 5 -16.94 19.29 8.60
C GLN A 5 -15.94 19.42 7.43
N GLY A 6 -14.66 19.62 7.74
CA GLY A 6 -13.60 19.62 6.72
C GLY A 6 -13.60 18.28 6.01
N SER A 7 -13.89 18.29 4.71
CA SER A 7 -13.99 17.10 3.87
C SER A 7 -12.59 16.58 3.51
N TRP A 8 -11.86 16.07 4.50
CA TRP A 8 -10.66 15.29 4.23
C TRP A 8 -11.10 13.86 3.91
N VAL A 9 -10.95 13.48 2.65
CA VAL A 9 -11.18 12.11 2.20
C VAL A 9 -9.86 11.38 2.30
N GLU A 10 -9.80 10.39 3.18
CA GLU A 10 -8.64 9.50 3.22
C GLU A 10 -8.55 8.72 1.89
N PRO A 11 -7.41 8.73 1.22
CA PRO A 11 -7.24 8.03 -0.03
C PRO A 11 -7.37 6.52 0.20
N ARG A 12 -8.16 5.86 -0.63
CA ARG A 12 -8.36 4.40 -0.56
C ARG A 12 -7.15 3.68 -1.14
N PRO A 13 -6.57 2.69 -0.43
CA PRO A 13 -5.51 1.84 -0.96
C PRO A 13 -5.89 1.23 -2.31
N THR A 14 -4.90 1.05 -3.18
CA THR A 14 -5.06 0.48 -4.53
C THR A 14 -4.25 -0.79 -4.75
N ALA A 15 -3.42 -1.19 -3.78
CA ALA A 15 -2.59 -2.39 -3.82
C ALA A 15 -2.47 -3.05 -2.44
N LEU A 16 -2.20 -4.36 -2.44
CA LEU A 16 -2.01 -5.17 -1.25
C LEU A 16 -0.73 -6.00 -1.39
N LEU A 17 0.07 -6.10 -0.32
CA LEU A 17 1.12 -7.10 -0.15
C LEU A 17 0.61 -8.17 0.82
N VAL A 18 0.43 -9.39 0.32
CA VAL A 18 -0.08 -10.54 1.09
C VAL A 18 1.04 -11.55 1.30
N LEU A 19 1.34 -11.87 2.55
CA LEU A 19 2.38 -12.82 2.92
C LEU A 19 1.81 -14.22 3.19
N ALA A 20 2.66 -15.24 3.10
CA ALA A 20 2.25 -16.64 3.29
C ALA A 20 1.72 -16.94 4.70
N ASP A 21 2.09 -16.14 5.71
CA ASP A 21 1.60 -16.24 7.08
C ASP A 21 0.22 -15.58 7.30
N GLY A 22 -0.36 -15.00 6.25
CA GLY A 22 -1.64 -14.29 6.30
C GLY A 22 -1.53 -12.80 6.62
N THR A 23 -0.32 -12.26 6.82
CA THR A 23 -0.12 -10.81 6.97
C THR A 23 -0.53 -10.08 5.69
N VAL A 24 -1.30 -9.00 5.84
CA VAL A 24 -1.72 -8.12 4.74
C VAL A 24 -1.27 -6.69 5.03
N ILE A 25 -0.53 -6.09 4.10
CA ILE A 25 -0.09 -4.70 4.16
C ILE A 25 -0.75 -3.93 3.02
N GLU A 26 -1.49 -2.87 3.34
CA GLU A 26 -2.20 -2.03 2.37
C GLU A 26 -1.31 -0.88 1.87
N GLY A 27 -1.43 -0.54 0.60
CA GLY A 27 -0.70 0.57 0.00
C GLY A 27 -1.27 1.03 -1.35
N PHE A 28 -0.45 1.77 -2.09
CA PHE A 28 -0.81 2.29 -3.40
C PHE A 28 0.11 1.71 -4.48
N GLY A 29 -0.48 1.23 -5.58
CA GLY A 29 0.29 0.74 -6.72
C GLY A 29 1.01 1.88 -7.45
N ILE A 30 2.30 1.68 -7.75
CA ILE A 30 3.14 2.65 -8.49
C ILE A 30 3.72 2.07 -9.80
N GLY A 31 3.28 0.88 -10.20
CA GLY A 31 3.74 0.14 -11.37
C GLY A 31 2.58 -0.30 -12.29
N ALA A 32 2.80 -1.38 -13.03
CA ALA A 32 1.76 -1.96 -13.88
C ALA A 32 0.60 -2.55 -13.05
N LEU A 33 -0.60 -2.53 -13.62
CA LEU A 33 -1.76 -3.21 -13.05
C LEU A 33 -1.61 -4.73 -13.21
N GLY A 34 -1.84 -5.47 -12.13
CA GLY A 34 -1.79 -6.92 -12.13
C GLY A 34 -1.43 -7.47 -10.76
N GLU A 35 -1.12 -8.76 -10.73
CA GLU A 35 -0.63 -9.48 -9.57
C GLU A 35 0.71 -10.15 -9.88
N ALA A 36 1.55 -10.28 -8.85
CA ALA A 36 2.82 -10.99 -8.93
C ALA A 36 3.02 -11.80 -7.64
N SER A 37 3.58 -13.00 -7.77
CA SER A 37 3.93 -13.87 -6.65
C SER A 37 5.44 -14.17 -6.67
N GLY A 38 6.03 -14.29 -5.48
CA GLY A 38 7.47 -14.53 -5.33
C GLY A 38 7.92 -14.47 -3.88
N GLU A 39 9.23 -14.66 -3.67
CA GLU A 39 9.87 -14.46 -2.38
C GLU A 39 9.95 -12.96 -2.06
N VAL A 40 9.59 -12.59 -0.83
CA VAL A 40 9.76 -11.22 -0.33
C VAL A 40 11.13 -11.12 0.34
N CYS A 41 12.02 -10.31 -0.24
CA CYS A 41 13.34 -10.00 0.29
C CYS A 41 13.45 -8.51 0.65
N PHE A 42 14.39 -8.16 1.51
CA PHE A 42 14.74 -6.77 1.81
C PHE A 42 16.23 -6.51 1.56
N ASN A 43 16.58 -5.26 1.23
CA ASN A 43 17.95 -4.80 1.05
C ASN A 43 18.17 -3.53 1.89
N THR A 44 19.30 -3.44 2.59
CA THR A 44 19.66 -2.30 3.46
C THR A 44 20.50 -1.24 2.76
N ALA A 45 20.85 -1.45 1.49
CA ALA A 45 21.55 -0.45 0.69
C ALA A 45 20.75 0.86 0.62
N MET A 46 21.39 1.97 0.97
CA MET A 46 20.77 3.30 0.94
C MET A 46 20.94 4.01 -0.40
N THR A 47 21.89 3.54 -1.21
CA THR A 47 22.18 4.06 -2.55
C THR A 47 22.26 2.90 -3.53
N GLY A 48 21.91 3.19 -4.79
CA GLY A 48 21.96 2.24 -5.90
C GLY A 48 23.34 1.65 -6.13
#